data_AF-A0A939KU04-F1
#
_entry.id   AF-A0A939KU04-F1
#
_cell.length_a   1.000
_cell.length_b   1.000
_cell.length_c   1.000
_cell.angle_alpha   90.00
_cell.angle_beta   90.00
_cell.angle_gamma   90.00
#
_symmetry.space_group_name_H-M   'P 1'
#
loop_
_entity.id
_entity.type
_entity.pdbx_description
1 polymer ?
#
loop_
_entity_poly.entity_id
_entity_poly.type
_entity_poly.pdbx_seq_one_letter_code
_entity_poly.pdbx_strand_id
1 'polypeptide(L)'
;MAIQTDKNTNYGGNLVSQKYTPLQNIQYNQNDRPYYSALLTNRWNLLNNANILRQPLALVVRDWNEIINAEAGNNPPLVVISSNRSNWIRQGITAAETQLAAMQGTPAAFDNPSDLRALSADAGQTSSPPIYCPQRIGPAPVNRNVYIVVYISEYKTYTRALANTGITVVGWKFELSIQNRAPRKVWLTGFGASRFAAIEFCKELRAAAGGAAPWDYAWLFDDNVVALTNFPGYMAVENAMIGAAQAQVCAGFHGGTKAEAFEENRNWARAEINAGRGGQAAALPNPMPPGIVQQASLWNIAYLTANNLNFGPVYISSGEDLSFVNYFNTQNIPYFYYNGIGVRKEITDYDNAPGSQRIKAAKERLTAWFAHAESSPTPPGGQPPPPVKVNPVAQEDGGEQKLSDFIVNRVLPVSMPNRAGDEAVQNQAKCQGVEQITLGAINQGFVTANAMNATFQINGAAAQAVIRRNQ
;
A
#
# COMPACT_ATOMS: atom_id res chain seq x y z
N MET A 1 -15.31 -28.08 5.00
CA MET A 1 -15.43 -27.61 3.61
C MET A 1 -14.04 -27.22 3.15
N ALA A 2 -13.61 -27.76 2.01
CA ALA A 2 -12.29 -27.53 1.46
C ALA A 2 -12.43 -26.74 0.16
N ILE A 3 -11.59 -25.71 -0.01
CA ILE A 3 -11.60 -24.87 -1.21
C ILE A 3 -10.77 -25.55 -2.29
N GLN A 4 -11.32 -25.69 -3.49
CA GLN A 4 -10.57 -26.19 -4.64
C GLN A 4 -9.59 -25.12 -5.12
N THR A 5 -8.34 -25.51 -5.34
CA THR A 5 -7.23 -24.63 -5.74
C THR A 5 -6.08 -25.46 -6.28
N ASP A 6 -5.07 -24.84 -6.87
CA ASP A 6 -3.79 -25.47 -7.17
C ASP A 6 -2.61 -24.70 -6.56
N LYS A 7 -1.42 -25.30 -6.56
CA LYS A 7 -0.17 -24.63 -6.19
C LYS A 7 0.25 -23.66 -7.28
N ASN A 8 0.66 -22.44 -6.92
CA ASN A 8 1.34 -21.56 -7.86
C ASN A 8 2.84 -21.90 -7.89
N THR A 9 3.30 -22.54 -8.97
CA THR A 9 4.71 -22.94 -9.12
C THR A 9 5.65 -21.75 -9.30
N ASN A 10 5.13 -20.57 -9.65
CA ASN A 10 5.90 -19.33 -9.80
C ASN A 10 5.87 -18.45 -8.55
N TYR A 11 5.27 -18.92 -7.45
CA TYR A 11 5.18 -18.14 -6.21
C TYR A 11 6.56 -17.72 -5.69
N GLY A 12 6.69 -16.44 -5.34
CA GLY A 12 7.95 -15.83 -4.92
C GLY A 12 8.78 -15.24 -6.06
N GLY A 13 8.28 -15.28 -7.30
CA GLY A 13 8.88 -14.63 -8.46
C GLY A 13 8.90 -13.10 -8.41
N ASN A 14 9.46 -12.49 -9.46
CA ASN A 14 9.68 -11.03 -9.52
C ASN A 14 8.43 -10.23 -9.89
N LEU A 15 7.41 -10.88 -10.49
CA LEU A 15 6.17 -10.20 -10.83
C LEU A 15 5.32 -9.99 -9.58
N VAL A 16 4.60 -8.86 -9.52
CA VAL A 16 3.64 -8.57 -8.44
C VAL A 16 2.60 -9.70 -8.32
N SER A 17 2.14 -10.24 -9.45
CA SER A 17 1.19 -11.36 -9.52
C SER A 17 1.77 -12.72 -9.10
N GLN A 18 3.08 -12.80 -8.84
CA GLN A 18 3.79 -14.01 -8.40
C GLN A 18 4.26 -13.90 -6.94
N LYS A 19 4.63 -12.69 -6.50
CA LYS A 19 5.26 -12.46 -5.19
C LYS A 19 4.33 -12.73 -3.98
N TYR A 20 3.01 -12.65 -4.18
CA TYR A 20 2.03 -12.63 -3.09
C TYR A 20 0.93 -13.71 -3.22
N THR A 21 1.08 -14.64 -4.15
CA THR A 21 0.00 -15.55 -4.59
C THR A 21 0.46 -17.01 -4.55
N PRO A 22 0.53 -17.65 -3.37
CA PRO A 22 0.97 -19.05 -3.27
C PRO A 22 -0.01 -20.04 -3.93
N LEU A 23 -1.25 -19.62 -4.18
CA LEU A 23 -2.30 -20.43 -4.78
C LEU A 23 -2.62 -19.95 -6.21
N GLN A 24 -3.17 -20.83 -7.03
CA GLN A 24 -3.74 -20.51 -8.35
C GLN A 24 -5.05 -21.26 -8.56
N ASN A 25 -5.85 -20.86 -9.55
CA ASN A 25 -7.11 -21.54 -9.93
C ASN A 25 -8.07 -21.77 -8.74
N ILE A 26 -8.13 -20.83 -7.79
CA ILE A 26 -9.04 -20.94 -6.64
C ILE A 26 -10.48 -20.93 -7.17
N GLN A 27 -11.23 -21.99 -6.86
CA GLN A 27 -12.65 -22.08 -7.22
C GLN A 27 -13.50 -21.56 -6.07
N TYR A 28 -14.39 -20.64 -6.41
CA TYR A 28 -15.29 -19.99 -5.47
C TYR A 28 -16.72 -20.51 -5.65
N ASN A 29 -17.36 -20.88 -4.54
CA ASN A 29 -18.75 -21.32 -4.54
C ASN A 29 -19.60 -20.42 -3.62
N GLN A 30 -20.77 -19.99 -4.08
CA GLN A 30 -21.67 -19.16 -3.29
C GLN A 30 -22.15 -19.87 -2.01
N ASN A 31 -22.28 -21.20 -2.03
CA ASN A 31 -22.64 -21.99 -0.85
C ASN A 31 -21.58 -21.92 0.26
N ASP A 32 -20.34 -21.55 -0.09
CA ASP A 32 -19.21 -21.44 0.83
C ASP A 32 -19.12 -20.02 1.43
N ARG A 33 -20.07 -19.13 1.12
CA ARG A 33 -20.13 -17.76 1.65
C ARG A 33 -19.98 -17.65 3.18
N PRO A 34 -20.60 -18.50 4.01
CA PRO A 34 -20.38 -18.49 5.46
C PRO A 34 -18.91 -18.78 5.82
N TYR A 35 -18.27 -19.69 5.09
CA TYR A 35 -16.86 -20.05 5.30
C TYR A 35 -15.94 -18.86 5.00
N TYR A 36 -16.08 -18.21 3.83
CA TYR A 36 -15.25 -17.04 3.48
C TYR A 36 -15.46 -15.87 4.43
N SER A 37 -16.72 -15.62 4.83
CA SER A 37 -17.03 -14.55 5.79
C SER A 37 -16.38 -14.80 7.15
N ALA A 38 -16.42 -16.05 7.62
CA ALA A 38 -15.82 -16.43 8.89
C ALA A 38 -14.29 -16.29 8.87
N LEU A 39 -13.60 -16.56 7.77
CA LEU A 39 -12.15 -16.30 7.65
C LEU A 39 -11.83 -14.82 7.92
N LEU A 40 -12.57 -13.92 7.26
CA LEU A 40 -12.35 -12.48 7.41
C LEU A 40 -12.70 -11.98 8.83
N THR A 41 -13.85 -12.43 9.37
CA THR A 41 -14.26 -12.13 10.74
C THR A 41 -13.28 -12.68 11.78
N ASN A 42 -12.70 -13.85 11.57
CA ASN A 42 -11.70 -14.42 12.47
C ASN A 42 -10.41 -13.61 12.51
N ARG A 43 -9.93 -13.15 11.35
CA ARG A 43 -8.75 -12.26 11.28
C ARG A 43 -8.99 -10.95 12.03
N TRP A 44 -10.18 -10.37 11.88
CA TRP A 44 -10.59 -9.19 12.65
C TRP A 44 -10.67 -9.49 14.15
N ASN A 45 -11.34 -10.58 14.55
CA ASN A 45 -11.47 -10.99 15.94
C ASN A 45 -10.13 -11.27 16.60
N LEU A 46 -9.16 -11.83 15.87
CA LEU A 46 -7.82 -12.09 16.37
C LEU A 46 -7.16 -10.79 16.87
N LEU A 47 -7.17 -9.76 16.02
CA LEU A 47 -6.61 -8.45 16.38
C LEU A 47 -7.46 -7.71 17.42
N ASN A 48 -8.79 -7.82 17.35
CA ASN A 48 -9.71 -7.19 18.28
C ASN A 48 -9.58 -7.78 19.70
N ASN A 49 -9.51 -9.11 19.83
CA ASN A 49 -9.39 -9.82 21.10
C ASN A 49 -8.00 -9.63 21.73
N ALA A 50 -6.96 -9.40 20.93
CA ALA A 50 -5.67 -8.95 21.42
C ALA A 50 -5.64 -7.44 21.73
N ASN A 51 -6.78 -6.75 21.61
CA ASN A 51 -6.95 -5.34 21.88
C ASN A 51 -6.00 -4.46 21.05
N ILE A 52 -5.76 -4.84 19.79
CA ILE A 52 -4.85 -4.14 18.86
C ILE A 52 -5.63 -3.16 17.97
N LEU A 53 -6.77 -3.56 17.40
CA LEU A 53 -7.52 -2.73 16.43
C LEU A 53 -8.20 -1.52 17.03
N ARG A 54 -8.77 -1.65 18.24
CA ARG A 54 -9.53 -0.56 18.90
C ARG A 54 -8.64 0.49 19.56
N GLN A 55 -7.34 0.36 19.41
CA GLN A 55 -6.41 1.31 20.00
C GLN A 55 -6.39 2.62 19.21
N PRO A 56 -6.17 3.76 19.90
CA PRO A 56 -5.91 5.01 19.21
C PRO A 56 -4.67 4.89 18.31
N LEU A 57 -4.74 5.45 17.11
CA LEU A 57 -3.62 5.60 16.21
C LEU A 57 -2.86 6.87 16.61
N ALA A 58 -1.63 6.74 17.09
CA ALA A 58 -0.75 7.88 17.29
C ALA A 58 -0.09 8.25 15.96
N LEU A 59 -0.24 9.52 15.57
CA LEU A 59 0.45 10.13 14.43
C LEU A 59 1.43 11.19 14.95
N VAL A 60 2.69 11.00 14.60
CA VAL A 60 3.84 11.74 15.13
C VAL A 60 4.47 12.54 14.01
N VAL A 61 4.64 13.83 14.24
CA VAL A 61 5.30 14.76 13.34
C VAL A 61 6.18 15.70 14.16
N ARG A 62 6.97 16.56 13.51
CA ARG A 62 7.76 17.57 14.23
C ARG A 62 6.85 18.55 14.98
N ASP A 63 5.96 19.19 14.24
CA ASP A 63 4.96 20.13 14.77
C ASP A 63 3.67 20.04 13.94
N TRP A 64 2.58 19.61 14.58
CA TRP A 64 1.27 19.54 13.94
C TRP A 64 0.76 20.91 13.48
N ASN A 65 0.99 21.98 14.24
CA ASN A 65 0.50 23.31 13.86
C ASN A 65 1.21 23.80 12.60
N GLU A 66 2.51 23.55 12.48
CA GLU A 66 3.28 23.87 11.27
C GLU A 66 2.72 23.14 10.04
N ILE A 67 2.48 21.83 10.17
CA ILE A 67 1.94 21.00 9.07
C ILE A 67 0.54 21.44 8.68
N ILE A 68 -0.34 21.70 9.65
CA ILE A 68 -1.70 22.18 9.41
C ILE A 68 -1.68 23.52 8.67
N ASN A 69 -0.85 24.46 9.13
CA ASN A 69 -0.73 25.78 8.51
C ASN A 69 -0.10 25.70 7.12
N ALA A 70 0.82 24.76 6.90
CA ALA A 70 1.45 24.54 5.61
C ALA A 70 0.47 24.06 4.54
N GLU A 71 -0.70 23.51 4.89
CA GLU A 71 -1.71 23.10 3.92
C GLU A 71 -2.50 24.28 3.33
N ALA A 72 -2.54 25.43 4.01
CA ALA A 72 -3.34 26.57 3.57
C ALA A 72 -2.96 27.04 2.15
N GLY A 73 -3.94 27.08 1.25
CA GLY A 73 -3.76 27.43 -0.16
C GLY A 73 -3.06 26.39 -1.04
N ASN A 74 -2.78 25.18 -0.53
CA ASN A 74 -2.10 24.14 -1.31
C ASN A 74 -3.05 23.19 -2.03
N ASN A 75 -2.53 22.59 -3.11
CA ASN A 75 -3.19 21.50 -3.83
C ASN A 75 -3.14 20.19 -3.02
N PRO A 76 -3.92 19.16 -3.39
CA PRO A 76 -3.86 17.81 -2.81
C PRO A 76 -2.43 17.35 -2.49
N PRO A 77 -2.13 16.90 -1.25
CA PRO A 77 -0.78 16.53 -0.86
C PRO A 77 -0.39 15.20 -1.49
N LEU A 78 0.92 14.95 -1.52
CA LEU A 78 1.49 13.68 -1.91
C LEU A 78 1.90 12.91 -0.65
N VAL A 79 1.21 11.81 -0.37
CA VAL A 79 1.45 10.96 0.80
C VAL A 79 2.08 9.66 0.36
N VAL A 80 3.31 9.44 0.78
CA VAL A 80 4.12 8.28 0.40
C VAL A 80 4.16 7.31 1.58
N ILE A 81 3.89 6.04 1.31
CA ILE A 81 4.01 4.97 2.29
C ILE A 81 5.36 4.32 2.10
N SER A 82 6.19 4.35 3.15
CA SER A 82 7.56 3.87 3.07
C SER A 82 7.98 3.03 4.26
N SER A 83 8.95 2.16 4.01
CA SER A 83 9.73 1.49 5.06
C SER A 83 11.10 1.11 4.52
N ASN A 84 12.12 1.25 5.36
CA ASN A 84 13.48 0.79 5.16
C ASN A 84 14.20 1.37 3.92
N ARG A 85 13.86 2.59 3.47
CA ARG A 85 14.30 3.15 2.18
C ARG A 85 14.69 4.63 2.22
N SER A 86 14.90 5.19 3.42
CA SER A 86 15.19 6.61 3.58
C SER A 86 16.45 7.06 2.84
N ASN A 87 17.49 6.22 2.77
CA ASN A 87 18.72 6.56 2.05
C ASN A 87 18.52 6.59 0.53
N TRP A 88 17.80 5.61 -0.03
CA TRP A 88 17.49 5.60 -1.46
C TRP A 88 16.66 6.83 -1.84
N ILE A 89 15.66 7.20 -1.03
CA ILE A 89 14.86 8.42 -1.27
C ILE A 89 15.77 9.65 -1.26
N ARG A 90 16.68 9.77 -0.28
CA ARG A 90 17.62 10.89 -0.21
C ARG A 90 18.54 10.94 -1.43
N GLN A 91 19.06 9.80 -1.86
CA GLN A 91 19.91 9.70 -3.06
C GLN A 91 19.15 10.14 -4.32
N GLY A 92 17.88 9.74 -4.48
CA GLY A 92 17.03 10.18 -5.59
C GLY A 92 16.80 11.70 -5.59
N ILE A 93 16.62 12.32 -4.43
CA ILE A 93 16.47 13.79 -4.33
C ILE A 93 17.77 14.50 -4.72
N THR A 94 18.91 14.02 -4.21
CA THR A 94 20.24 14.56 -4.59
C THR A 94 20.54 14.33 -6.07
N ALA A 95 20.08 13.22 -6.65
CA ALA A 95 20.18 12.97 -8.08
C ALA A 95 19.38 14.00 -8.90
N ALA A 96 18.21 14.40 -8.42
CA ALA A 96 17.39 15.45 -9.04
C ALA A 96 18.10 16.81 -9.01
N GLU A 97 18.66 17.18 -7.86
CA GLU A 97 19.45 18.42 -7.69
C GLU A 97 20.66 18.44 -8.63
N THR A 98 21.38 17.33 -8.71
CA THR A 98 22.56 17.17 -9.58
C THR A 98 22.19 17.31 -11.05
N GLN A 99 21.08 16.70 -11.48
CA GLN A 99 20.59 16.80 -12.85
C GLN A 99 20.21 18.24 -13.20
N LEU A 100 19.47 18.93 -12.33
CA LEU A 100 19.06 20.32 -12.55
C LEU A 100 20.27 21.26 -12.66
N ALA A 101 21.30 21.04 -11.82
CA ALA A 101 22.53 21.83 -11.89
C ALA A 101 23.30 21.61 -13.21
N ALA A 102 23.23 20.41 -13.81
CA ALA A 102 23.86 20.10 -15.08
C ALA A 102 23.08 20.63 -16.30
N MET A 103 21.76 20.83 -16.16
CA MET A 103 20.92 21.44 -17.18
C MET A 103 21.20 22.96 -17.23
N GLN A 104 22.19 23.35 -18.04
CA GLN A 104 22.59 24.75 -18.25
C GLN A 104 21.36 25.64 -18.54
N GLY A 105 21.18 26.74 -17.81
CA GLY A 105 20.05 27.69 -18.00
C GLY A 105 19.02 27.79 -16.85
N THR A 106 19.26 27.15 -15.70
CA THR A 106 18.52 27.26 -14.42
C THR A 106 17.00 27.36 -14.53
N PRO A 107 16.30 26.23 -14.72
CA PRO A 107 15.08 26.03 -13.98
C PRO A 107 15.41 25.55 -12.56
N ALA A 108 14.74 26.10 -11.54
CA ALA A 108 14.91 25.68 -10.13
C ALA A 108 14.24 24.32 -9.83
N ALA A 109 13.47 23.78 -10.78
CA ALA A 109 12.70 22.56 -10.69
C ALA A 109 12.50 21.97 -12.09
N PHE A 110 12.13 20.69 -12.20
CA PHE A 110 11.58 20.12 -13.42
C PHE A 110 10.19 20.68 -13.71
N ASP A 111 9.75 20.60 -14.96
CA ASP A 111 8.52 21.27 -15.39
C ASP A 111 7.27 20.70 -14.69
N ASN A 112 7.26 19.40 -14.43
CA ASN A 112 6.13 18.64 -13.86
C ASN A 112 6.57 17.19 -13.53
N PRO A 113 5.73 16.38 -12.87
CA PRO A 113 6.08 15.00 -12.52
C PRO A 113 6.35 14.08 -13.72
N SER A 114 5.87 14.44 -14.92
CA SER A 114 6.06 13.69 -16.16
C SER A 114 7.33 14.07 -16.92
N ASP A 115 8.09 15.06 -16.45
CA ASP A 115 9.36 15.46 -17.05
C ASP A 115 10.41 14.35 -16.87
N LEU A 116 10.64 13.59 -17.96
CA LEU A 116 11.53 12.44 -17.95
C LEU A 116 13.01 12.83 -17.94
N ARG A 117 13.36 14.12 -18.11
CA ARG A 117 14.74 14.58 -17.93
C ARG A 117 15.24 14.28 -16.51
N ALA A 118 14.34 14.23 -15.53
CA ALA A 118 14.66 13.80 -14.17
C ALA A 118 15.27 12.39 -14.10
N LEU A 119 14.94 11.51 -15.03
CA LEU A 119 15.38 10.11 -15.07
C LEU A 119 16.48 9.84 -16.11
N SER A 120 16.90 10.87 -16.87
CA SER A 120 17.86 10.73 -17.98
C SER A 120 19.28 10.35 -17.54
N ALA A 121 19.65 10.71 -16.31
CA ALA A 121 20.99 10.51 -15.76
C ALA A 121 22.14 11.16 -16.53
N ASP A 122 21.89 12.29 -17.18
CA ASP A 122 22.90 12.97 -18.00
C ASP A 122 24.04 13.56 -17.15
N ALA A 123 23.81 13.78 -15.85
CA ALA A 123 24.82 14.24 -14.90
C ALA A 123 25.56 13.10 -14.16
N GLY A 124 25.37 11.84 -14.57
CA GLY A 124 26.09 10.69 -14.02
C GLY A 124 25.57 10.14 -12.68
N GLN A 125 24.36 10.50 -12.28
CA GLN A 125 23.70 9.93 -11.10
C GLN A 125 23.41 8.43 -11.23
N THR A 126 23.18 7.76 -10.08
CA THR A 126 22.98 6.31 -9.96
C THR A 126 21.66 5.91 -9.32
N SER A 127 20.76 6.87 -9.12
CA SER A 127 19.44 6.66 -8.50
C SER A 127 18.42 7.54 -9.21
N SER A 128 17.21 7.01 -9.39
CA SER A 128 16.13 7.78 -9.98
C SER A 128 15.51 8.72 -8.94
N PRO A 129 15.35 10.02 -9.25
CA PRO A 129 14.47 10.87 -8.47
C PRO A 129 13.05 10.27 -8.39
N PRO A 130 12.47 10.08 -7.20
CA PRO A 130 11.09 9.57 -7.09
C PRO A 130 10.08 10.55 -7.68
N ILE A 131 8.90 10.09 -8.09
CA ILE A 131 7.88 10.95 -8.74
C ILE A 131 7.37 12.08 -7.82
N TYR A 132 7.42 11.86 -6.51
CA TYR A 132 7.03 12.81 -5.47
C TYR A 132 8.20 13.70 -5.00
N CYS A 133 9.36 13.63 -5.65
CA CYS A 133 10.49 14.52 -5.37
C CYS A 133 10.05 15.98 -5.46
N PRO A 134 10.30 16.84 -4.46
CA PRO A 134 9.85 18.24 -4.49
C PRO A 134 10.33 19.05 -5.70
N GLN A 135 11.47 18.68 -6.29
CA GLN A 135 11.95 19.28 -7.53
C GLN A 135 11.12 18.88 -8.76
N ARG A 136 10.24 17.88 -8.67
CA ARG A 136 9.42 17.35 -9.77
C ARG A 136 7.94 17.73 -9.71
N ILE A 137 7.46 18.33 -8.63
CA ILE A 137 6.02 18.63 -8.49
C ILE A 137 5.58 19.86 -9.30
N GLY A 138 6.51 20.50 -10.01
CA GLY A 138 6.32 21.66 -10.87
C GLY A 138 6.86 22.95 -10.23
N PRO A 139 7.15 23.99 -11.03
CA PRO A 139 7.49 25.31 -10.51
C PRO A 139 6.28 25.93 -9.79
N ALA A 140 6.55 26.85 -8.86
CA ALA A 140 5.52 27.70 -8.27
C ALA A 140 4.62 28.31 -9.37
N PRO A 141 3.29 28.44 -9.15
CA PRO A 141 2.61 28.37 -7.86
C PRO A 141 2.05 26.98 -7.51
N VAL A 142 2.48 25.88 -8.17
CA VAL A 142 2.01 24.53 -7.80
C VAL A 142 2.59 24.15 -6.43
N ASN A 143 1.86 24.47 -5.37
CA ASN A 143 2.27 24.16 -4.01
C ASN A 143 1.59 22.86 -3.57
N ARG A 144 2.38 21.81 -3.37
CA ARG A 144 1.94 20.54 -2.77
C ARG A 144 2.93 20.17 -1.68
N ASN A 145 2.41 19.81 -0.52
CA ASN A 145 3.24 19.23 0.51
C ASN A 145 3.46 17.74 0.25
N VAL A 146 4.65 17.27 0.58
CA VAL A 146 5.05 15.87 0.44
C VAL A 146 5.26 15.28 1.83
N TYR A 147 4.50 14.24 2.14
CA TYR A 147 4.56 13.52 3.40
C TYR A 147 5.06 12.09 3.18
N ILE A 148 6.00 11.63 3.99
CA ILE A 148 6.39 10.22 4.04
C ILE A 148 5.93 9.61 5.35
N VAL A 149 4.98 8.69 5.26
CA VAL A 149 4.37 7.97 6.37
C VAL A 149 5.16 6.68 6.64
N VAL A 150 5.74 6.59 7.84
CA VAL A 150 6.58 5.46 8.29
C VAL A 150 6.16 4.99 9.66
N TYR A 151 6.41 3.72 9.98
CA TYR A 151 6.17 3.25 11.33
C TYR A 151 7.12 3.97 12.32
N ILE A 152 6.66 4.23 13.54
CA ILE A 152 7.32 5.11 14.52
C ILE A 152 8.80 4.77 14.80
N SER A 153 9.18 3.48 14.71
CA SER A 153 10.58 3.08 14.96
C SER A 153 11.54 3.52 13.86
N GLU A 154 11.04 3.93 12.70
CA GLU A 154 11.81 4.49 11.58
C GLU A 154 11.79 6.02 11.55
N TYR A 155 10.87 6.67 12.27
CA TYR A 155 10.67 8.12 12.25
C TYR A 155 11.99 8.90 12.33
N LYS A 156 12.79 8.69 13.39
CA LYS A 156 14.07 9.39 13.58
C LYS A 156 15.12 9.11 12.49
N THR A 157 15.08 7.95 11.85
CA THR A 157 15.99 7.64 10.74
C THR A 157 15.58 8.43 9.50
N TYR A 158 14.29 8.39 9.15
CA TYR A 158 13.74 9.14 8.03
C TYR A 158 13.90 10.66 8.22
N THR A 159 13.56 11.20 9.40
CA THR A 159 13.68 12.65 9.68
C THR A 159 15.11 13.15 9.50
N ARG A 160 16.11 12.34 9.89
CA ARG A 160 17.52 12.71 9.69
C ARG A 160 17.95 12.62 8.23
N ALA A 161 17.61 11.53 7.54
CA ALA A 161 17.97 11.33 6.14
C ALA A 161 17.34 12.39 5.21
N LEU A 162 16.09 12.78 5.51
CA LEU A 162 15.28 13.67 4.68
C LEU A 162 15.29 15.13 5.17
N ALA A 163 16.16 15.47 6.11
CA ALA A 163 16.32 16.86 6.56
C ALA A 163 16.64 17.79 5.37
N ASN A 164 15.98 18.94 5.34
CA ASN A 164 16.12 20.00 4.33
C ASN A 164 15.76 19.58 2.89
N THR A 165 14.99 18.50 2.71
CA THR A 165 14.56 18.05 1.38
C THR A 165 13.21 18.64 0.95
N GLY A 166 12.50 19.34 1.85
CA GLY A 166 11.10 19.76 1.62
C GLY A 166 10.07 18.65 1.89
N ILE A 167 10.51 17.47 2.34
CA ILE A 167 9.65 16.35 2.71
C ILE A 167 9.42 16.32 4.22
N THR A 168 8.17 16.15 4.62
CA THR A 168 7.78 15.98 6.01
C THR A 168 7.60 14.50 6.36
N VAL A 169 8.24 14.04 7.43
CA VAL A 169 8.11 12.65 7.90
C VAL A 169 6.98 12.55 8.92
N VAL A 170 6.13 11.54 8.76
CA VAL A 170 5.02 11.22 9.66
C VAL A 170 5.23 9.82 10.23
N GLY A 171 5.49 9.74 11.53
CA GLY A 171 5.57 8.49 12.27
C GLY A 171 4.18 7.99 12.67
N TRP A 172 3.92 6.69 12.61
CA TRP A 172 2.67 6.11 13.10
C TRP A 172 2.88 4.90 14.00
N LYS A 173 1.95 4.69 14.94
CA LYS A 173 1.81 3.45 15.72
C LYS A 173 0.43 3.39 16.36
N PHE A 174 -0.08 2.19 16.63
CA PHE A 174 -1.22 2.01 17.52
C PHE A 174 -0.75 2.06 18.97
N GLU A 175 -1.38 2.88 19.81
CA GLU A 175 -1.03 2.96 21.24
C GLU A 175 -1.54 1.73 21.97
N LEU A 176 -0.69 1.01 22.68
CA LEU A 176 -1.17 -0.09 23.53
C LEU A 176 -1.73 0.51 24.82
N SER A 177 -3.01 0.25 25.14
CA SER A 177 -3.59 0.75 26.40
C SER A 177 -2.82 0.20 27.61
N ILE A 178 -2.55 1.10 28.57
CA ILE A 178 -1.78 0.78 29.80
C ILE A 178 -2.51 -0.27 30.66
N GLN A 179 -3.85 -0.32 30.55
CA GLN A 179 -4.71 -1.22 31.32
C GLN A 179 -4.68 -2.67 30.83
N ASN A 180 -4.28 -2.93 29.58
CA ASN A 180 -4.20 -4.27 29.02
C ASN A 180 -2.75 -4.63 28.70
N ARG A 181 -1.92 -4.76 29.75
CA ARG A 181 -0.60 -5.43 29.69
C ARG A 181 -0.78 -6.94 29.41
N ALA A 182 -1.40 -7.27 28.28
CA ALA A 182 -1.42 -8.63 27.78
C ALA A 182 0.04 -9.11 27.64
N PRO A 183 0.33 -10.39 27.92
CA PRO A 183 1.69 -10.94 27.96
C PRO A 183 2.41 -10.92 26.60
N ARG A 184 1.76 -10.45 25.52
CA ARG A 184 2.36 -10.34 24.19
C ARG A 184 2.29 -8.90 23.69
N LYS A 185 3.44 -8.22 23.68
CA LYS A 185 3.65 -6.95 22.98
C LYS A 185 3.63 -7.19 21.46
N VAL A 186 2.46 -7.44 20.88
CA VAL A 186 2.29 -7.53 19.43
C VAL A 186 1.99 -6.14 18.91
N TRP A 187 2.76 -5.68 17.93
CA TRP A 187 2.56 -4.38 17.29
C TRP A 187 1.91 -4.58 15.94
N LEU A 188 0.84 -3.83 15.67
CA LEU A 188 0.20 -3.83 14.36
C LEU A 188 1.17 -3.25 13.33
N THR A 189 1.57 -4.09 12.39
CA THR A 189 2.51 -3.81 11.31
C THR A 189 2.04 -4.57 10.06
N GLY A 190 2.65 -4.30 8.90
CA GLY A 190 2.25 -4.93 7.64
C GLY A 190 1.60 -3.94 6.69
N PHE A 191 1.26 -4.42 5.49
CA PHE A 191 0.85 -3.53 4.40
C PHE A 191 -0.48 -2.83 4.68
N GLY A 192 -1.51 -3.56 5.12
CA GLY A 192 -2.82 -2.98 5.46
C GLY A 192 -2.74 -1.92 6.57
N ALA A 193 -1.93 -2.17 7.60
CA ALA A 193 -1.74 -1.21 8.69
C ALA A 193 -1.04 0.09 8.25
N SER A 194 -0.03 0.00 7.38
CA SER A 194 0.66 1.18 6.85
C SER A 194 -0.26 2.04 5.97
N ARG A 195 -1.04 1.41 5.09
CA ARG A 195 -2.02 2.09 4.23
C ARG A 195 -3.15 2.71 5.06
N PHE A 196 -3.63 1.98 6.07
CA PHE A 196 -4.61 2.48 7.03
C PHE A 196 -4.11 3.76 7.69
N ALA A 197 -2.88 3.76 8.21
CA ALA A 197 -2.30 4.91 8.88
C ALA A 197 -2.11 6.12 7.94
N ALA A 198 -1.77 5.90 6.67
CA ALA A 198 -1.64 6.97 5.69
C ALA A 198 -2.99 7.63 5.36
N ILE A 199 -4.06 6.84 5.20
CA ILE A 199 -5.41 7.39 5.00
C ILE A 199 -5.88 8.13 6.26
N GLU A 200 -5.71 7.56 7.46
CA GLU A 200 -6.08 8.26 8.70
C GLU A 200 -5.28 9.54 8.90
N PHE A 201 -4.01 9.59 8.50
CA PHE A 201 -3.24 10.84 8.47
C PHE A 201 -3.89 11.88 7.55
N CYS A 202 -4.31 11.49 6.34
CA CYS A 202 -4.98 12.42 5.42
C CYS A 202 -6.31 12.93 6.00
N LYS A 203 -7.11 12.04 6.59
CA LYS A 203 -8.39 12.40 7.22
C LYS A 203 -8.17 13.40 8.36
N GLU A 204 -7.20 13.11 9.23
CA GLU A 204 -6.87 13.94 10.38
C GLU A 204 -6.35 15.31 9.95
N LEU A 205 -5.43 15.35 8.98
CA LEU A 205 -4.87 16.60 8.44
C LEU A 205 -5.95 17.47 7.81
N ARG A 206 -6.81 16.89 6.95
CA ARG A 206 -7.93 17.60 6.32
C ARG A 206 -8.90 18.15 7.36
N ALA A 207 -9.26 17.34 8.37
CA ALA A 207 -10.14 17.78 9.44
C ALA A 207 -9.52 18.92 10.27
N ALA A 208 -8.21 18.85 10.53
CA ALA A 208 -7.48 19.84 11.30
C ALA A 208 -7.30 21.18 10.57
N ALA A 209 -7.02 21.14 9.26
CA ALA A 209 -6.82 22.34 8.44
C ALA A 209 -8.11 23.14 8.21
N GLY A 210 -9.27 22.48 8.29
CA GLY A 210 -10.56 23.15 8.10
C GLY A 210 -10.63 23.88 6.75
N GLY A 211 -11.40 24.96 6.67
CA GLY A 211 -11.64 25.72 5.42
C GLY A 211 -10.44 26.46 4.82
N ALA A 212 -9.25 26.41 5.42
CA ALA A 212 -8.08 27.19 4.98
C ALA A 212 -7.36 26.58 3.74
N ALA A 213 -7.51 25.27 3.53
CA ALA A 213 -7.46 24.58 2.23
C ALA A 213 -7.66 23.07 2.47
N PRO A 214 -8.90 22.61 2.68
CA PRO A 214 -9.16 21.20 2.81
C PRO A 214 -9.45 20.66 1.42
N TRP A 215 -8.40 20.35 0.67
CA TRP A 215 -8.55 19.48 -0.48
C TRP A 215 -9.41 18.26 -0.10
N ASP A 216 -10.25 17.79 -1.01
CA ASP A 216 -11.01 16.56 -0.80
C ASP A 216 -10.20 15.31 -1.14
N TYR A 217 -9.04 15.49 -1.77
CA TYR A 217 -8.24 14.42 -2.35
C TYR A 217 -6.80 14.43 -1.84
N ALA A 218 -6.19 13.26 -1.72
CA ALA A 218 -4.76 13.12 -1.48
C ALA A 218 -4.17 12.03 -2.37
N TRP A 219 -2.96 12.24 -2.87
CA TRP A 219 -2.24 11.22 -3.62
C TRP A 219 -1.56 10.25 -2.66
N LEU A 220 -1.72 8.95 -2.91
CA LEU A 220 -0.99 7.89 -2.21
C LEU A 220 -0.02 7.21 -3.17
N PHE A 221 1.25 7.12 -2.76
CA PHE A 221 2.32 6.44 -3.50
C PHE A 221 3.00 5.37 -2.67
N ASP A 222 3.43 4.30 -3.34
CA ASP A 222 4.58 3.53 -2.89
C ASP A 222 5.84 4.38 -3.03
N ASP A 223 6.76 4.25 -2.08
CA ASP A 223 8.02 5.00 -2.09
C ASP A 223 8.88 4.81 -3.34
N ASN A 224 8.89 3.62 -3.93
CA ASN A 224 9.75 3.35 -5.08
C ASN A 224 9.13 3.63 -6.46
N VAL A 225 8.10 4.50 -6.53
CA VAL A 225 7.54 4.98 -7.81
C VAL A 225 8.37 6.12 -8.37
N VAL A 226 8.85 5.95 -9.61
CA VAL A 226 9.73 6.92 -10.27
C VAL A 226 9.06 7.63 -11.45
N ALA A 227 8.04 7.04 -12.07
CA ALA A 227 7.28 7.68 -13.14
C ALA A 227 5.91 7.04 -13.35
N LEU A 228 5.04 7.77 -14.05
CA LEU A 228 3.81 7.29 -14.65
C LEU A 228 3.92 7.48 -16.17
N THR A 229 3.66 6.44 -16.97
CA THR A 229 3.75 6.54 -18.44
C THR A 229 2.59 7.35 -19.00
N ASN A 230 2.82 8.21 -19.99
CA ASN A 230 1.77 9.04 -20.61
C ASN A 230 0.96 9.84 -19.58
N PHE A 231 1.59 10.32 -18.50
CA PHE A 231 0.89 11.00 -17.42
C PHE A 231 0.63 12.46 -17.76
N PRO A 232 -0.63 12.93 -17.70
CA PRO A 232 -0.97 14.33 -18.00
C PRO A 232 -0.80 15.27 -16.80
N GLY A 233 -0.21 14.81 -15.70
CA GLY A 233 0.01 15.60 -14.49
C GLY A 233 -1.10 15.45 -13.44
N TYR A 234 -0.80 15.86 -12.20
CA TYR A 234 -1.70 15.68 -11.05
C TYR A 234 -3.04 16.41 -11.23
N MET A 235 -3.00 17.66 -11.67
CA MET A 235 -4.20 18.49 -11.84
C MET A 235 -5.21 17.91 -12.83
N ALA A 236 -4.75 17.23 -13.89
CA ALA A 236 -5.65 16.61 -14.86
C ALA A 236 -6.53 15.54 -14.19
N VAL A 237 -5.92 14.69 -13.35
CA VAL A 237 -6.64 13.62 -12.62
C VAL A 237 -7.55 14.20 -11.54
N GLU A 238 -7.09 15.22 -10.83
CA GLU A 238 -7.89 15.92 -9.82
C GLU A 238 -9.13 16.58 -10.42
N ASN A 239 -8.97 17.32 -11.51
CA ASN A 239 -10.07 17.96 -12.22
C ASN A 239 -11.05 16.92 -12.77
N ALA A 240 -10.57 15.77 -13.24
CA ALA A 240 -11.45 14.69 -13.67
C ALA A 240 -12.28 14.12 -12.50
N MET A 241 -11.67 13.93 -11.31
CA MET A 241 -12.41 13.47 -10.12
C MET A 241 -13.42 14.51 -9.63
N ILE A 242 -13.06 15.81 -9.64
CA ILE A 242 -13.95 16.91 -9.24
C ILE A 242 -15.11 17.08 -10.22
N GLY A 243 -14.85 16.99 -11.53
CA GLY A 243 -15.85 17.19 -12.58
C GLY A 243 -16.74 15.98 -12.86
N ALA A 244 -16.52 14.86 -12.17
CA ALA A 244 -17.32 13.65 -12.37
C ALA A 244 -18.76 13.84 -11.87
N ALA A 245 -19.74 13.35 -12.65
CA ALA A 245 -21.16 13.43 -12.28
C ALA A 245 -21.50 12.67 -10.98
N GLN A 246 -20.70 11.65 -10.65
CA GLN A 246 -20.75 10.93 -9.38
C GLN A 246 -19.40 11.06 -8.70
N ALA A 247 -19.41 11.29 -7.38
CA ALA A 247 -18.19 11.37 -6.58
C ALA A 247 -17.41 10.05 -6.69
N GLN A 248 -16.27 10.10 -7.37
CA GLN A 248 -15.38 8.96 -7.50
C GLN A 248 -14.61 8.79 -6.18
N VAL A 249 -14.50 7.56 -5.68
CA VAL A 249 -13.78 7.29 -4.42
C VAL A 249 -12.25 7.37 -4.61
N CYS A 250 -11.76 7.01 -5.79
CA CYS A 250 -10.35 7.12 -6.14
C CYS A 250 -10.11 7.15 -7.65
N ALA A 251 -8.88 7.42 -8.03
CA ALA A 251 -8.33 7.21 -9.36
C ALA A 251 -7.04 6.39 -9.28
N GLY A 252 -6.97 5.29 -10.00
CA GLY A 252 -5.79 4.42 -10.11
C GLY A 252 -5.24 4.30 -11.52
N PHE A 253 -4.07 3.69 -11.62
CA PHE A 253 -3.32 3.51 -12.87
C PHE A 253 -2.93 2.04 -13.05
N HIS A 254 -2.52 1.66 -14.26
CA HIS A 254 -1.98 0.34 -14.52
C HIS A 254 -0.72 0.11 -13.68
N GLY A 255 -0.84 -0.73 -12.64
CA GLY A 255 0.27 -1.00 -11.74
C GLY A 255 1.48 -1.59 -12.47
N GLY A 256 2.68 -1.21 -12.03
CA GLY A 256 3.93 -1.79 -12.48
C GLY A 256 3.95 -3.28 -12.13
N THR A 257 4.19 -4.11 -13.16
CA THR A 257 4.23 -5.57 -13.02
C THR A 257 5.48 -6.05 -12.30
N LYS A 258 6.56 -5.28 -12.35
CA LYS A 258 7.81 -5.45 -11.59
C LYS A 258 8.45 -4.09 -11.28
N ALA A 259 9.41 -4.10 -10.36
CA ALA A 259 10.35 -2.99 -10.21
C ALA A 259 11.54 -3.23 -11.15
N GLU A 260 12.03 -2.16 -11.77
CA GLU A 260 13.11 -2.18 -12.77
C GLU A 260 14.42 -1.70 -12.15
N ALA A 261 15.55 -2.10 -12.74
CA ALA A 261 16.84 -1.52 -12.38
C ALA A 261 16.89 -0.02 -12.76
N PHE A 262 17.78 0.73 -12.10
CA PHE A 262 18.02 2.14 -12.39
C PHE A 262 18.34 2.36 -13.89
N GLU A 263 19.22 1.54 -14.46
CA GLU A 263 19.64 1.64 -15.85
C GLU A 263 18.48 1.39 -16.82
N GLU A 264 17.55 0.50 -16.48
CA GLU A 264 16.36 0.21 -17.29
C GLU A 264 15.40 1.41 -17.31
N ASN A 265 15.15 2.03 -16.15
CA ASN A 265 14.35 3.24 -16.06
C ASN A 265 15.00 4.41 -16.81
N ARG A 266 16.33 4.57 -16.68
CA ARG A 266 17.09 5.57 -17.43
C ARG A 266 16.99 5.38 -18.94
N ASN A 267 17.23 4.16 -19.41
CA ASN A 267 17.21 3.85 -20.84
C ASN A 267 15.81 4.07 -21.42
N TRP A 268 14.76 3.69 -20.68
CA TRP A 268 13.38 4.00 -21.04
C TRP A 268 13.13 5.50 -21.15
N ALA A 269 13.52 6.28 -20.14
CA ALA A 269 13.34 7.73 -20.13
C ALA A 269 14.02 8.41 -21.33
N ARG A 270 15.26 8.03 -21.64
CA ARG A 270 16.00 8.52 -22.81
C ARG A 270 15.31 8.17 -24.13
N ALA A 271 14.81 6.94 -24.26
CA ALA A 271 14.08 6.52 -25.45
C ALA A 271 12.80 7.36 -25.66
N GLU A 272 12.05 7.63 -24.59
CA GLU A 272 10.84 8.47 -24.64
C GLU A 272 11.16 9.93 -24.96
N ILE A 273 12.23 10.50 -24.37
CA ILE A 273 12.71 11.86 -24.71
C ILE A 273 13.08 11.95 -26.19
N ASN A 274 13.89 11.02 -26.70
CA ASN A 274 14.31 10.99 -28.09
C ASN A 274 13.13 10.83 -29.06
N ALA A 275 12.05 10.18 -28.61
CA ALA A 275 10.82 10.03 -29.37
C ALA A 275 9.82 11.19 -29.19
N GLY A 276 10.23 12.29 -28.53
CA GLY A 276 9.39 13.47 -28.31
C GLY A 276 8.28 13.30 -27.27
N ARG A 277 8.36 12.25 -26.43
CA ARG A 277 7.38 11.92 -25.38
C ARG A 277 7.95 12.09 -23.96
N GLY A 278 9.02 12.87 -23.82
CA GLY A 278 9.70 13.12 -22.55
C GLY A 278 8.99 14.06 -21.57
N GLY A 279 7.82 14.60 -21.93
CA GLY A 279 7.08 15.59 -21.14
C GLY A 279 5.67 15.15 -20.77
N GLN A 280 4.87 16.11 -20.28
CA GLN A 280 3.49 15.87 -19.88
C GLN A 280 2.61 15.45 -21.05
N ALA A 281 1.79 14.41 -20.86
CA ALA A 281 0.81 14.02 -21.86
C ALA A 281 -0.31 15.07 -22.01
N ALA A 282 -0.86 15.20 -23.22
CA ALA A 282 -1.84 16.24 -23.52
C ALA A 282 -3.22 16.01 -22.86
N ALA A 283 -3.60 14.75 -22.63
CA ALA A 283 -4.91 14.39 -22.11
C ALA A 283 -4.87 13.11 -21.27
N LEU A 284 -5.86 12.94 -20.39
CA LEU A 284 -6.14 11.66 -19.75
C LEU A 284 -6.72 10.67 -20.75
N PRO A 285 -6.32 9.38 -20.70
CA PRO A 285 -7.04 8.35 -21.39
C PRO A 285 -8.43 8.14 -20.77
N ASN A 286 -9.34 7.49 -21.50
CA ASN A 286 -10.64 7.14 -20.95
C ASN A 286 -10.48 6.20 -19.74
N PRO A 287 -11.23 6.42 -18.64
CA PRO A 287 -11.24 5.50 -17.52
C PRO A 287 -11.91 4.18 -17.92
N MET A 288 -11.36 3.06 -17.45
CA MET A 288 -11.78 1.69 -17.76
C MET A 288 -11.88 0.83 -16.48
N PRO A 289 -12.80 1.11 -15.54
CA PRO A 289 -13.07 0.19 -14.44
C PRO A 289 -13.75 -1.09 -14.96
N PRO A 290 -13.60 -2.24 -14.26
CA PRO A 290 -12.83 -2.42 -13.03
C PRO A 290 -11.32 -2.53 -13.28
N GLY A 291 -10.53 -2.15 -12.29
CA GLY A 291 -9.07 -2.31 -12.31
C GLY A 291 -8.48 -2.33 -10.91
N ILE A 292 -7.17 -2.57 -10.78
CA ILE A 292 -6.50 -2.62 -9.48
C ILE A 292 -5.86 -1.27 -9.18
N VAL A 293 -6.38 -0.56 -8.18
CA VAL A 293 -5.82 0.70 -7.68
C VAL A 293 -4.72 0.38 -6.67
N GLN A 294 -3.47 0.47 -7.11
CA GLN A 294 -2.29 0.17 -6.29
C GLN A 294 -1.11 1.06 -6.69
N GLN A 295 -0.11 1.16 -5.81
CA GLN A 295 1.21 1.78 -6.02
C GLN A 295 1.24 3.30 -6.27
N ALA A 296 0.28 3.85 -7.01
CA ALA A 296 0.11 5.27 -7.24
C ALA A 296 -1.39 5.53 -7.47
N SER A 297 -1.97 6.46 -6.73
CA SER A 297 -3.42 6.66 -6.75
C SER A 297 -3.83 8.00 -6.13
N LEU A 298 -4.93 8.57 -6.59
CA LEU A 298 -5.59 9.71 -5.95
C LEU A 298 -6.80 9.19 -5.17
N TRP A 299 -6.95 9.56 -3.92
CA TRP A 299 -8.04 9.10 -3.05
C TRP A 299 -8.92 10.27 -2.60
N ASN A 300 -10.24 10.09 -2.63
CA ASN A 300 -11.21 11.04 -2.11
C ASN A 300 -11.33 10.89 -0.59
N ILE A 301 -10.50 11.64 0.14
CA ILE A 301 -10.40 11.64 1.59
C ILE A 301 -11.69 12.13 2.24
N ALA A 302 -12.40 13.07 1.62
CA ALA A 302 -13.71 13.52 2.12
C ALA A 302 -14.73 12.37 2.10
N TYR A 303 -14.84 11.64 0.98
CA TYR A 303 -15.71 10.48 0.86
C TYR A 303 -15.34 9.37 1.85
N LEU A 304 -14.05 9.05 1.97
CA LEU A 304 -13.58 8.03 2.90
C LEU A 304 -13.85 8.41 4.37
N THR A 305 -13.75 9.69 4.71
CA THR A 305 -14.09 10.22 6.04
C THR A 305 -15.59 10.07 6.30
N ALA A 306 -16.44 10.56 5.39
CA ALA A 306 -17.89 10.56 5.56
C ALA A 306 -18.49 9.14 5.68
N ASN A 307 -17.84 8.15 5.07
CA ASN A 307 -18.30 6.75 5.09
C ASN A 307 -17.51 5.86 6.07
N ASN A 308 -16.62 6.43 6.90
CA ASN A 308 -15.72 5.71 7.81
C ASN A 308 -14.92 4.59 7.13
N LEU A 309 -14.57 4.77 5.84
CA LEU A 309 -13.89 3.76 5.04
C LEU A 309 -12.38 3.86 5.17
N ASN A 310 -11.71 2.71 5.22
CA ASN A 310 -10.25 2.61 5.14
C ASN A 310 -9.80 1.20 4.69
N PHE A 311 -8.52 1.05 4.37
CA PHE A 311 -7.87 -0.23 4.16
C PHE A 311 -7.98 -1.13 5.39
N GLY A 312 -8.20 -2.42 5.18
CA GLY A 312 -8.28 -3.39 6.26
C GLY A 312 -6.90 -3.75 6.83
N PRO A 313 -6.56 -3.39 8.09
CA PRO A 313 -5.30 -3.78 8.73
C PRO A 313 -5.24 -5.27 9.06
N VAL A 314 -6.32 -6.02 8.81
CA VAL A 314 -6.34 -7.48 8.85
C VAL A 314 -5.50 -8.12 7.74
N TYR A 315 -5.11 -7.36 6.71
CA TYR A 315 -4.19 -7.79 5.64
C TYR A 315 -2.74 -7.45 6.04
N ILE A 316 -1.98 -8.46 6.46
CA ILE A 316 -0.65 -8.31 7.07
C ILE A 316 0.44 -8.48 6.02
N SER A 317 0.31 -9.53 5.21
CA SER A 317 1.36 -9.98 4.29
C SER A 317 1.15 -9.56 2.84
N SER A 318 -0.08 -9.25 2.44
CA SER A 318 -0.44 -8.85 1.07
C SER A 318 -1.92 -8.47 0.93
N GLY A 319 -2.26 -7.89 -0.23
CA GLY A 319 -3.62 -7.89 -0.77
C GLY A 319 -4.52 -6.77 -0.28
N GLU A 320 -4.05 -5.91 0.62
CA GLU A 320 -4.81 -4.79 1.16
C GLU A 320 -5.37 -3.87 0.07
N ASP A 321 -4.56 -3.53 -0.95
CA ASP A 321 -4.97 -2.68 -2.07
C ASP A 321 -6.10 -3.33 -2.88
N LEU A 322 -5.92 -4.61 -3.26
CA LEU A 322 -6.94 -5.37 -3.98
C LEU A 322 -8.21 -5.56 -3.15
N SER A 323 -8.08 -5.78 -1.84
CA SER A 323 -9.23 -6.01 -0.96
C SER A 323 -10.18 -4.82 -0.96
N PHE A 324 -9.62 -3.60 -0.94
CA PHE A 324 -10.39 -2.39 -0.83
C PHE A 324 -11.08 -2.03 -2.14
N VAL A 325 -10.41 -2.28 -3.28
CA VAL A 325 -11.02 -2.10 -4.59
C VAL A 325 -12.08 -3.17 -4.88
N ASN A 326 -11.85 -4.42 -4.47
CA ASN A 326 -12.86 -5.47 -4.56
C ASN A 326 -14.10 -5.11 -3.72
N TYR A 327 -13.92 -4.50 -2.55
CA TYR A 327 -15.03 -3.95 -1.78
C TYR A 327 -15.81 -2.90 -2.60
N PHE A 328 -15.15 -1.96 -3.26
CA PHE A 328 -15.82 -0.98 -4.12
C PHE A 328 -16.59 -1.64 -5.27
N ASN A 329 -15.99 -2.60 -5.96
CA ASN A 329 -16.65 -3.37 -7.03
C ASN A 329 -17.94 -4.04 -6.51
N THR A 330 -17.89 -4.67 -5.34
CA THR A 330 -19.06 -5.36 -4.77
C THR A 330 -20.15 -4.42 -4.27
N GLN A 331 -19.76 -3.21 -3.83
CA GLN A 331 -20.69 -2.19 -3.33
C GLN A 331 -21.15 -1.22 -4.43
N ASN A 332 -20.73 -1.44 -5.68
CA ASN A 332 -20.95 -0.51 -6.81
C ASN A 332 -20.50 0.93 -6.50
N ILE A 333 -19.40 1.08 -5.74
CA ILE A 333 -18.81 2.39 -5.45
C ILE A 333 -17.95 2.79 -6.67
N PRO A 334 -18.23 3.93 -7.32
CA PRO A 334 -17.55 4.30 -8.55
C PRO A 334 -16.12 4.81 -8.29
N TYR A 335 -15.19 4.44 -9.17
CA TYR A 335 -13.81 4.93 -9.20
C TYR A 335 -13.29 4.99 -10.63
N PHE A 336 -12.23 5.77 -10.84
CA PHE A 336 -11.51 5.79 -12.11
C PHE A 336 -10.33 4.83 -12.11
N TYR A 337 -10.14 4.14 -13.23
CA TYR A 337 -8.96 3.33 -13.49
C TYR A 337 -8.43 3.62 -14.89
N TYR A 338 -7.20 4.13 -14.97
CA TYR A 338 -6.58 4.51 -16.24
C TYR A 338 -5.58 3.44 -16.69
N ASN A 339 -6.06 2.44 -17.43
CA ASN A 339 -5.22 1.34 -17.91
C ASN A 339 -4.12 1.79 -18.91
N GLY A 340 -4.29 2.96 -19.55
CA GLY A 340 -3.30 3.55 -20.47
C GLY A 340 -2.13 4.28 -19.80
N ILE A 341 -2.14 4.39 -18.47
CA ILE A 341 -1.07 5.01 -17.67
C ILE A 341 -0.44 3.93 -16.80
N GLY A 342 0.82 3.59 -17.06
CA GLY A 342 1.58 2.56 -16.35
C GLY A 342 2.44 3.15 -15.24
N VAL A 343 2.49 2.48 -14.09
CA VAL A 343 3.39 2.83 -12.98
C VAL A 343 4.77 2.23 -13.23
N ARG A 344 5.81 3.07 -13.22
CA ARG A 344 7.21 2.63 -13.24
C ARG A 344 7.81 2.68 -11.84
N LYS A 345 8.43 1.58 -11.44
CA LYS A 345 9.05 1.42 -10.12
C LYS A 345 10.53 1.07 -10.26
N GLU A 346 11.32 1.46 -9.27
CA GLU A 346 12.74 1.14 -9.21
C GLU A 346 13.03 0.08 -8.14
N ILE A 347 13.98 -0.82 -8.42
CA ILE A 347 14.58 -1.69 -7.42
C ILE A 347 15.46 -0.83 -6.53
N THR A 348 15.20 -0.86 -5.23
CA THR A 348 15.88 0.02 -4.27
C THR A 348 16.69 -0.80 -3.27
N ASP A 349 17.72 -0.17 -2.72
CA ASP A 349 18.41 -0.69 -1.55
C ASP A 349 17.59 -0.50 -0.26
N TYR A 350 17.99 -1.24 0.77
CA TYR A 350 17.41 -1.20 2.09
C TYR A 350 18.37 -0.59 3.10
N ASP A 351 17.89 0.34 3.94
CA ASP A 351 18.70 0.98 4.99
C ASP A 351 19.22 -0.03 6.01
N ASN A 352 18.40 -1.06 6.29
CA ASN A 352 18.60 -2.09 7.32
C ASN A 352 18.91 -1.51 8.71
N ALA A 353 18.45 -0.29 8.99
CA ALA A 353 18.63 0.37 10.27
C ALA A 353 17.93 -0.40 11.42
N PRO A 354 18.34 -0.22 12.69
CA PRO A 354 17.71 -0.92 13.82
C PRO A 354 16.19 -0.74 13.91
N GLY A 355 15.68 0.42 13.48
CA GLY A 355 14.24 0.70 13.41
C GLY A 355 13.50 -0.19 12.41
N SER A 356 14.07 -0.42 11.23
CA SER A 356 13.47 -1.24 10.17
C SER A 356 13.56 -2.73 10.49
N GLN A 357 14.66 -3.17 11.11
CA GLN A 357 14.80 -4.55 11.60
C GLN A 357 13.75 -4.88 12.68
N ARG A 358 13.44 -3.93 13.57
CA ARG A 358 12.37 -4.10 14.57
C ARG A 358 10.99 -4.26 13.91
N ILE A 359 10.72 -3.51 12.85
CA ILE A 359 9.45 -3.62 12.09
C ILE A 359 9.39 -4.96 11.38
N LYS A 360 10.47 -5.37 10.71
CA LYS A 360 10.57 -6.68 10.07
C LYS A 360 10.26 -7.79 11.07
N ALA A 361 10.91 -7.80 12.23
CA ALA A 361 10.66 -8.78 13.28
C ALA A 361 9.24 -8.68 13.90
N ALA A 362 8.65 -7.49 13.96
CA ALA A 362 7.25 -7.33 14.39
C ALA A 362 6.27 -7.90 13.36
N LYS A 363 6.51 -7.65 12.07
CA LYS A 363 5.72 -8.19 10.96
C LYS A 363 5.83 -9.72 10.89
N GLU A 364 7.03 -10.27 11.03
CA GLU A 364 7.27 -11.72 11.06
C GLU A 364 6.52 -12.38 12.23
N ARG A 365 6.57 -11.80 13.43
CA ARG A 365 5.82 -12.30 14.59
C ARG A 365 4.31 -12.22 14.41
N LEU A 366 3.81 -11.12 13.84
CA LEU A 366 2.39 -10.96 13.54
C LEU A 366 1.94 -11.99 12.50
N THR A 367 2.71 -12.15 11.43
CA THR A 367 2.47 -13.13 10.36
C THR A 367 2.47 -14.56 10.91
N ALA A 368 3.42 -14.92 11.77
CA ALA A 368 3.47 -16.22 12.43
C ALA A 368 2.24 -16.47 13.32
N TRP A 369 1.75 -15.43 14.00
CA TRP A 369 0.56 -15.54 14.85
C TRP A 369 -0.71 -15.79 14.02
N PHE A 370 -0.90 -15.09 12.90
CA PHE A 370 -1.98 -15.37 11.95
C PHE A 370 -1.88 -16.77 11.35
N ALA A 371 -0.69 -17.13 10.83
CA ALA A 371 -0.44 -18.43 10.24
C ALA A 371 -0.76 -19.57 11.24
N HIS A 372 -0.38 -19.41 12.51
CA HIS A 372 -0.72 -20.38 13.56
C HIS A 372 -2.23 -20.45 13.81
N ALA A 373 -2.90 -19.31 13.96
CA ALA A 373 -4.34 -19.27 14.20
C ALA A 373 -5.14 -19.92 13.06
N GLU A 374 -4.73 -19.70 11.81
CA GLU A 374 -5.37 -20.22 10.60
C GLU A 374 -5.08 -21.72 10.36
N SER A 375 -4.00 -22.23 10.96
CA SER A 375 -3.61 -23.65 10.88
C SER A 375 -4.18 -24.49 12.04
N SER A 376 -4.77 -23.86 13.06
CA SER A 376 -5.21 -24.51 14.30
C SER A 376 -6.70 -24.88 14.26
N PRO A 377 -7.11 -26.07 14.73
CA PRO A 377 -8.53 -26.41 14.91
C PRO A 377 -9.20 -25.62 16.05
N THR A 378 -8.42 -25.05 16.96
CA THR A 378 -8.89 -24.23 18.09
C THR A 378 -8.15 -22.90 18.06
N PRO A 379 -8.60 -21.94 17.24
CA PRO A 379 -7.92 -20.66 17.11
C PRO A 379 -8.10 -19.86 18.41
N PRO A 380 -7.09 -19.16 18.93
CA PRO A 380 -7.25 -18.29 20.09
C PRO A 380 -8.30 -17.21 19.84
N GLY A 381 -9.50 -17.36 20.42
CA GLY A 381 -10.59 -16.37 20.31
C GLY A 381 -11.32 -16.33 18.96
N GLY A 382 -11.21 -17.36 18.12
CA GLY A 382 -11.90 -17.43 16.82
C GLY A 382 -13.13 -18.37 16.82
N GLN A 383 -13.99 -18.22 15.82
CA GLN A 383 -15.06 -19.17 15.49
C GLN A 383 -14.59 -20.09 14.36
N PRO A 384 -15.12 -21.32 14.19
CA PRO A 384 -14.89 -22.09 12.97
C PRO A 384 -15.21 -21.26 11.71
N PRO A 385 -14.45 -21.42 10.61
CA PRO A 385 -13.46 -22.46 10.37
C PRO A 385 -12.03 -21.96 10.56
N PRO A 386 -11.35 -22.56 11.53
CA PRO A 386 -10.06 -23.17 11.20
C PRO A 386 -9.97 -24.64 11.65
N PRO A 387 -9.02 -25.43 11.12
CA PRO A 387 -8.01 -25.04 10.14
C PRO A 387 -8.60 -24.76 8.76
N VAL A 388 -7.97 -23.86 8.00
CA VAL A 388 -8.35 -23.63 6.59
C VAL A 388 -8.03 -24.89 5.78
N LYS A 389 -9.04 -25.44 5.09
CA LYS A 389 -8.88 -26.64 4.27
C LYS A 389 -8.89 -26.32 2.77
N VAL A 390 -8.07 -27.04 2.03
CA VAL A 390 -7.99 -26.99 0.56
C VAL A 390 -8.05 -28.39 -0.02
N ASN A 391 -8.50 -28.48 -1.26
CA ASN A 391 -8.51 -29.72 -2.03
C ASN A 391 -7.86 -29.44 -3.40
N PRO A 392 -6.58 -29.80 -3.60
CA PRO A 392 -5.90 -29.61 -4.87
C PRO A 392 -6.66 -30.21 -6.05
N VAL A 393 -6.67 -29.55 -7.22
CA VAL A 393 -7.29 -30.14 -8.42
C VAL A 393 -6.38 -31.22 -9.00
N ALA A 394 -5.07 -30.98 -8.98
CA ALA A 394 -4.04 -31.94 -9.36
C ALA A 394 -3.95 -33.11 -8.37
N GLN A 395 -4.13 -34.35 -8.84
CA GLN A 395 -4.16 -35.54 -7.98
C GLN A 395 -2.81 -35.81 -7.28
N GLU A 396 -1.69 -35.49 -7.95
CA GLU A 396 -0.34 -35.62 -7.40
C GLU A 396 -0.09 -34.75 -6.17
N ASP A 397 -0.88 -33.70 -5.99
CA ASP A 397 -0.81 -32.79 -4.86
C ASP A 397 -1.61 -33.29 -3.64
N GLY A 398 -2.34 -34.40 -3.78
CA GLY A 398 -3.12 -35.06 -2.74
C GLY A 398 -4.59 -34.63 -2.71
N GLY A 399 -5.34 -35.13 -1.73
CA GLY A 399 -6.75 -34.77 -1.52
C GLY A 399 -6.95 -33.63 -0.53
N GLU A 400 -8.12 -33.61 0.11
CA GLU A 400 -8.46 -32.64 1.17
C GLU A 400 -7.39 -32.63 2.28
N GLN A 401 -6.81 -31.46 2.52
CA GLN A 401 -5.76 -31.25 3.52
C GLN A 401 -5.81 -29.82 4.07
N LYS A 402 -5.02 -29.53 5.11
CA LYS A 402 -4.89 -28.15 5.60
C LYS A 402 -4.13 -27.31 4.58
N LEU A 403 -4.54 -26.05 4.41
CA LEU A 403 -3.81 -25.08 3.60
C LEU A 403 -2.35 -24.96 4.06
N SER A 404 -2.11 -25.02 5.38
CA SER A 404 -0.78 -24.99 5.95
C SER A 404 0.11 -26.12 5.46
N ASP A 405 -0.45 -27.33 5.39
CA ASP A 405 0.27 -28.54 5.03
C ASP A 405 0.49 -28.57 3.51
N PHE A 406 -0.51 -28.13 2.74
CA PHE A 406 -0.39 -27.95 1.30
C PHE A 406 0.73 -26.96 0.94
N ILE A 407 0.79 -25.80 1.62
CA ILE A 407 1.82 -24.79 1.36
C ILE A 407 3.23 -25.32 1.65
N VAL A 408 3.41 -25.98 2.81
CA VAL A 408 4.73 -26.46 3.25
C VAL A 408 5.19 -27.66 2.41
N ASN A 409 4.28 -28.57 2.06
CA ASN A 409 4.65 -29.85 1.45
C ASN A 409 4.51 -29.89 -0.08
N ARG A 410 3.80 -28.92 -0.69
CA ARG A 410 3.52 -28.90 -2.13
C ARG A 410 3.89 -27.59 -2.83
N VAL A 411 3.52 -26.44 -2.24
CA VAL A 411 3.78 -25.13 -2.89
C VAL A 411 5.26 -24.75 -2.81
N LEU A 412 5.76 -24.54 -1.59
CA LEU A 412 7.11 -24.01 -1.36
C LEU A 412 8.24 -24.89 -1.88
N PRO A 413 8.19 -26.24 -1.77
CA PRO A 413 9.24 -27.10 -2.31
C PRO A 413 9.42 -26.95 -3.83
N VAL A 414 8.36 -26.57 -4.55
CA VAL A 414 8.40 -26.37 -6.01
C VAL A 414 8.75 -24.93 -6.35
N SER A 415 8.10 -23.95 -5.72
CA SER A 415 8.23 -22.55 -6.11
C SER A 415 9.46 -21.86 -5.54
N MET A 416 9.92 -22.28 -4.35
CA MET A 416 11.04 -21.67 -3.63
C MET A 416 11.90 -22.75 -2.92
N PRO A 417 12.45 -23.74 -3.65
CA PRO A 417 13.09 -24.93 -3.06
C PRO A 417 14.16 -24.60 -2.02
N ASN A 418 14.99 -23.58 -2.29
CA ASN A 418 16.09 -23.16 -1.41
C ASN A 418 15.62 -22.46 -0.12
N ARG A 419 14.34 -22.12 -0.02
CA ARG A 419 13.74 -21.41 1.13
C ARG A 419 12.53 -22.14 1.69
N ALA A 420 12.22 -23.35 1.21
CA ALA A 420 11.05 -24.10 1.65
C ALA A 420 11.08 -24.43 3.15
N GLY A 421 12.27 -24.60 3.74
CA GLY A 421 12.46 -24.83 5.17
C GLY A 421 12.52 -23.57 6.05
N ASP A 422 12.51 -22.37 5.47
CA ASP A 422 12.56 -21.10 6.22
C ASP A 422 11.20 -20.82 6.88
N GLU A 423 11.15 -20.82 8.21
CA GLU A 423 9.91 -20.63 8.98
C GLU A 423 9.22 -19.30 8.65
N ALA A 424 9.97 -18.22 8.43
CA ALA A 424 9.39 -16.92 8.09
C ALA A 424 8.72 -16.96 6.71
N VAL A 425 9.34 -17.64 5.75
CA VAL A 425 8.76 -17.87 4.41
C VAL A 425 7.52 -18.73 4.49
N GLN A 426 7.56 -19.81 5.26
CA GLN A 426 6.39 -20.67 5.46
C GLN A 426 5.21 -19.90 6.08
N ASN A 427 5.46 -19.14 7.14
CA ASN A 427 4.42 -18.35 7.80
C ASN A 427 3.85 -17.26 6.88
N GLN A 428 4.72 -16.60 6.10
CA GLN A 428 4.28 -15.63 5.11
C GLN A 428 3.40 -16.27 4.04
N ALA A 429 3.82 -17.38 3.43
CA ALA A 429 3.04 -18.08 2.42
C ALA A 429 1.69 -18.54 2.96
N LYS A 430 1.64 -19.09 4.18
CA LYS A 430 0.39 -19.49 4.87
C LYS A 430 -0.59 -18.32 4.99
N CYS A 431 -0.11 -17.19 5.52
CA CYS A 431 -0.92 -15.99 5.69
C CYS A 431 -1.41 -15.43 4.34
N GLN A 432 -0.54 -15.40 3.32
CA GLN A 432 -0.88 -14.95 1.97
C GLN A 432 -1.91 -15.87 1.28
N GLY A 433 -1.86 -17.17 1.52
CA GLY A 433 -2.86 -18.11 0.99
C GLY A 433 -4.27 -17.81 1.50
N VAL A 434 -4.40 -17.50 2.80
CA VAL A 434 -5.70 -17.10 3.37
C VAL A 434 -6.14 -15.73 2.86
N GLU A 435 -5.22 -14.75 2.79
CA GLU A 435 -5.50 -13.44 2.22
C GLU A 435 -5.98 -13.57 0.76
N GLN A 436 -5.31 -14.37 -0.06
CA GLN A 436 -5.69 -14.63 -1.46
C GLN A 436 -7.10 -15.24 -1.57
N ILE A 437 -7.43 -16.22 -0.72
CA ILE A 437 -8.77 -16.80 -0.65
C ILE A 437 -9.80 -15.72 -0.34
N THR A 438 -9.61 -14.92 0.71
CA THR A 438 -10.58 -13.89 1.11
C THR A 438 -10.72 -12.79 0.06
N LEU A 439 -9.62 -12.42 -0.63
CA LEU A 439 -9.63 -11.42 -1.69
C LEU A 439 -10.53 -11.82 -2.86
N GLY A 440 -10.36 -13.03 -3.38
CA GLY A 440 -11.20 -13.50 -4.47
C GLY A 440 -12.64 -13.73 -4.02
N ALA A 441 -12.88 -14.16 -2.78
CA ALA A 441 -14.24 -14.28 -2.25
C ALA A 441 -14.95 -12.92 -2.14
N ILE A 442 -14.24 -11.85 -1.75
CA ILE A 442 -14.77 -10.48 -1.81
C ILE A 442 -15.09 -10.15 -3.26
N ASN A 443 -14.15 -10.33 -4.20
CA ASN A 443 -14.37 -9.98 -5.61
C ASN A 443 -15.59 -10.66 -6.23
N GLN A 444 -15.89 -11.91 -5.83
CA GLN A 444 -17.05 -12.67 -6.30
C GLN A 444 -18.35 -12.34 -5.55
N GLY A 445 -18.33 -11.43 -4.57
CA GLY A 445 -19.50 -11.13 -3.74
C GLY A 445 -19.90 -12.24 -2.76
N PHE A 446 -18.99 -13.18 -2.47
CA PHE A 446 -19.23 -14.33 -1.58
C PHE A 446 -18.82 -14.06 -0.13
N VAL A 447 -18.85 -12.79 0.28
CA VAL A 447 -18.66 -12.36 1.67
C VAL A 447 -19.92 -11.63 2.15
N THR A 448 -20.27 -11.80 3.41
CA THR A 448 -21.41 -11.09 4.02
C THR A 448 -21.10 -9.59 4.19
N ALA A 449 -22.12 -8.75 4.12
CA ALA A 449 -21.97 -7.31 4.36
C ALA A 449 -21.36 -7.02 5.74
N ASN A 450 -21.74 -7.77 6.77
CA ASN A 450 -21.19 -7.61 8.13
C ASN A 450 -19.67 -7.84 8.17
N ALA A 451 -19.17 -8.89 7.51
CA ALA A 451 -17.73 -9.16 7.46
C ALA A 451 -16.97 -8.10 6.64
N MET A 452 -17.56 -7.61 5.55
CA MET A 452 -16.99 -6.50 4.77
C MET A 452 -16.94 -5.21 5.59
N ASN A 453 -18.04 -4.82 6.23
CA ASN A 453 -18.11 -3.61 7.03
C ASN A 453 -17.13 -3.67 8.21
N ALA A 454 -17.04 -4.79 8.94
CA ALA A 454 -16.04 -4.93 10.01
C ALA A 454 -14.60 -4.74 9.51
N THR A 455 -14.32 -5.10 8.26
CA THR A 455 -12.98 -5.02 7.65
C THR A 455 -12.61 -3.62 7.19
N PHE A 456 -13.53 -2.94 6.51
CA PHE A 456 -13.26 -1.65 5.85
C PHE A 456 -13.83 -0.45 6.62
N GLN A 457 -14.71 -0.69 7.60
CA GLN A 457 -15.23 0.27 8.58
C GLN A 457 -14.86 -0.21 9.98
N ILE A 458 -13.57 -0.16 10.33
CA ILE A 458 -13.00 -0.88 11.49
C ILE A 458 -13.62 -0.50 12.84
N ASN A 459 -14.14 0.73 12.96
CA ASN A 459 -14.86 1.21 14.15
C ASN A 459 -16.37 1.32 13.90
N GLY A 460 -16.88 0.62 12.89
CA GLY A 460 -18.26 0.66 12.44
C GLY A 460 -18.69 2.08 12.06
N ALA A 461 -19.64 2.62 12.81
CA ALA A 461 -20.16 3.97 12.60
C ALA A 461 -19.28 5.08 13.23
N ALA A 462 -18.28 4.72 14.04
CA ALA A 462 -17.40 5.69 14.68
C ALA A 462 -16.12 5.92 13.85
N ALA A 463 -15.58 7.14 13.92
CA ALA A 463 -14.26 7.43 13.38
C ALA A 463 -13.16 6.74 14.18
N GLN A 464 -12.00 6.51 13.56
CA GLN A 464 -10.80 6.07 14.27
C GLN A 464 -10.34 7.15 15.25
N ALA A 465 -10.09 6.75 16.50
CA ALA A 465 -9.45 7.64 17.46
C ALA A 465 -7.99 7.88 17.02
N VAL A 466 -7.64 9.15 16.81
CA VAL A 466 -6.29 9.59 16.44
C VAL A 466 -5.69 10.44 17.55
N ILE A 467 -4.41 10.21 17.87
CA ILE A 467 -3.63 11.01 18.83
C ILE A 467 -2.53 11.73 18.05
N ARG A 468 -2.63 13.06 17.98
CA ARG A 468 -1.58 13.92 17.44
C ARG A 468 -0.42 14.04 18.43
N ARG A 469 0.81 13.89 17.96
CA ARG A 469 2.04 14.08 18.75
C ARG A 469 3.08 14.89 18.01
N ASN A 470 3.71 15.82 18.74
CA ASN A 470 4.89 16.55 18.30
C ASN A 470 6.15 15.83 18.83
N GLN A 471 7.23 15.77 18.04
CA GLN A 471 8.49 15.14 18.42
C GLN A 471 9.74 15.76 17.80
#